data_AF-A0A195EYY5-F1
#
_entry.id   AF-A0A195EYY5-F1
#
_cell.length_a   1.000
_cell.length_b   1.000
_cell.length_c   1.000
_cell.angle_alpha   90.00
_cell.angle_beta   90.00
_cell.angle_gamma   90.00
#
_symmetry.space_group_name_H-M   'P 1'
#
loop_
_entity.id
_entity.type
_entity.pdbx_description
1 polymer ?
#
loop_
_entity_poly.entity_id
_entity_poly.type
_entity_poly.pdbx_seq_one_letter_code
_entity_poly.pdbx_strand_id
1 'polypeptide(L)'
;MNVPIVAGDVVDDGGFGRPRFVRGSDPRVATCRGKLQNKRSKLNQEINKELRLRAGAENLFKATTNRKLKETVALELSFVNSNLQLLKEQLAELNSSVELYQNVDGAEPVMPMIPLGLKETKDIDFRDPFKDFILEHYSEDGENYEEAIADLMETRQATRTPTRDSAGIALLLRYYNQLYFIERRFFPPDRSLGIYFEWFDSLTGVPSCQRTVAFEKASILFNAGALYTQLAAKQDRLTARGLDQAVDAFLRAAGTFRYIHENFTNAPSMDLGPDMLEMLAQARECLFEKLELQSKDSRNVDVCLDLAQEAAQVAAIYNDVHGLISREPVRDYVPETWISLILVKREHHLALAHKHIAVGLLDRPIAEFRVETKLTLEHIQKSDGKTQLDATIPRDDNERKLLGKAHLREALVLHDESQRLQRMCRELKGKQALAKVLKKAQEATLESYNRFGNEDDFRELLDPPDIIASTKFQLSITHPDFGQHGVDDLFKSLGPVAIFSAKRHWTAPRLIQLQRGPDGEGFGFSVRGDAPVIVAAVDHNSLADVGGMKEGDFIVGIGEKDVKWASHEQVVRMIKQCGDFINLKLVTPMDRNYLKGPWYQNSWL
;
A
#
# COMPACT_ATOMS: atom_id res chain seq x y z
N MET A 1 -28.84 -6.93 0.43
CA MET A 1 -29.31 -6.67 -0.95
C MET A 1 -28.09 -6.33 -1.79
N ASN A 2 -27.75 -7.20 -2.75
CA ASN A 2 -26.67 -6.96 -3.70
C ASN A 2 -27.11 -5.87 -4.68
N VAL A 3 -26.48 -4.71 -4.62
CA VAL A 3 -26.66 -3.63 -5.61
C VAL A 3 -25.50 -3.73 -6.60
N PRO A 4 -25.75 -3.93 -7.90
CA PRO A 4 -24.69 -3.94 -8.90
C PRO A 4 -24.21 -2.51 -9.14
N ILE A 5 -22.90 -2.30 -9.08
CA ILE A 5 -22.27 -1.01 -9.39
C ILE A 5 -22.19 -0.91 -10.92
N VAL A 6 -22.94 0.05 -11.48
CA VAL A 6 -22.87 0.42 -12.89
C VAL A 6 -21.50 1.05 -13.16
N ALA A 7 -20.70 0.39 -14.00
CA ALA A 7 -19.45 0.93 -14.52
C ALA A 7 -19.76 2.18 -15.36
N GLY A 8 -19.19 3.32 -14.97
CA GLY A 8 -19.26 4.53 -15.77
C GLY A 8 -18.42 4.38 -17.03
N ASP A 9 -19.04 4.68 -18.17
CA ASP A 9 -18.45 4.62 -19.51
C ASP A 9 -17.14 5.42 -19.59
N VAL A 10 -16.07 4.72 -19.96
CA VAL A 10 -14.84 5.33 -20.46
C VAL A 10 -15.10 5.68 -21.92
N VAL A 11 -15.13 6.97 -22.22
CA VAL A 11 -15.20 7.48 -23.59
C VAL A 11 -13.94 7.02 -24.33
N ASP A 12 -14.14 6.11 -25.28
CA ASP A 12 -13.14 5.58 -26.20
C ASP A 12 -12.84 6.66 -27.26
N ASP A 13 -11.78 7.44 -27.04
CA ASP A 13 -11.31 8.40 -28.02
C ASP A 13 -10.36 7.68 -28.99
N GLY A 14 -10.90 7.34 -30.17
CA GLY A 14 -10.21 6.61 -31.21
C GLY A 14 -8.98 7.34 -31.73
N GLY A 15 -7.80 6.82 -31.38
CA GLY A 15 -6.52 7.23 -31.94
C GLY A 15 -5.45 6.18 -31.66
N PHE A 16 -4.96 5.51 -32.71
CA PHE A 16 -3.85 4.57 -32.64
C PHE A 16 -2.55 5.28 -32.22
N GLY A 17 -2.32 5.31 -30.92
CA GLY A 17 -1.11 5.82 -30.30
C GLY A 17 -1.26 5.75 -28.78
N ARG A 18 -0.96 4.59 -28.17
CA ARG A 18 -0.90 4.49 -26.71
C ARG A 18 0.05 5.58 -26.19
N PRO A 19 -0.30 6.34 -25.14
CA PRO A 19 0.62 7.31 -24.58
C PRO A 19 1.84 6.53 -24.03
N ARG A 20 2.97 6.63 -24.74
CA ARG A 20 4.25 6.02 -24.35
C ARG A 20 4.75 6.55 -23.00
N PHE A 21 4.31 7.73 -22.59
CA PHE A 21 4.78 8.42 -21.39
C PHE A 21 3.66 8.59 -20.36
N VAL A 22 3.80 7.94 -19.20
CA VAL A 22 3.01 8.28 -18.00
C VAL A 22 3.81 9.27 -17.17
N ARG A 23 3.47 10.55 -17.26
CA ARG A 23 4.15 11.59 -16.47
C ARG A 23 3.65 11.58 -15.03
N GLY A 24 4.59 11.67 -14.08
CA GLY A 24 4.28 12.02 -12.69
C GLY A 24 3.79 13.47 -12.58
N SER A 25 3.41 13.90 -11.39
CA SER A 25 3.06 15.31 -11.16
C SER A 25 4.26 16.21 -11.44
N ASP A 26 4.07 17.31 -12.17
CA ASP A 26 5.16 18.26 -12.45
C ASP A 26 5.72 18.85 -11.13
N PRO A 27 7.01 18.63 -10.82
CA PRO A 27 7.65 19.16 -9.61
C PRO A 27 7.61 20.69 -9.52
N ARG A 28 7.48 21.39 -10.66
CA ARG A 28 7.42 22.86 -10.76
C ARG A 28 6.07 23.43 -10.38
N VAL A 29 5.01 22.61 -10.36
CA VAL A 29 3.65 23.03 -9.99
C VAL A 29 3.55 23.36 -8.49
N ALA A 30 4.60 23.06 -7.69
CA ALA A 30 4.82 23.59 -6.34
C ALA A 30 3.57 23.60 -5.44
N THR A 31 2.72 22.57 -5.57
CA THR A 31 1.53 22.40 -4.73
C THR A 31 1.94 22.35 -3.27
N CYS A 32 1.05 22.74 -2.34
CA CYS A 32 1.35 22.68 -0.91
C CYS A 32 1.84 21.28 -0.46
N ARG A 33 1.31 20.23 -1.09
CA ARG A 33 1.69 18.83 -0.89
C ARG A 33 3.06 18.50 -1.50
N GLY A 34 3.37 19.00 -2.70
CA GLY A 34 4.71 18.87 -3.32
C GLY A 34 5.79 19.61 -2.53
N LYS A 35 5.48 20.78 -1.97
CA LYS A 35 6.37 21.52 -1.06
C LYS A 35 6.63 20.74 0.23
N LEU A 36 5.60 20.10 0.80
CA LEU A 36 5.76 19.25 1.98
C LEU A 36 6.69 18.06 1.69
N GLN A 37 6.46 17.35 0.56
CA GLN A 37 7.32 16.25 0.13
C GLN A 37 8.78 16.72 -0.06
N ASN A 38 8.99 17.87 -0.71
CA ASN A 38 10.33 18.42 -0.91
C ASN A 38 11.03 18.78 0.41
N LYS A 39 10.30 19.36 1.38
CA LYS A 39 10.84 19.65 2.71
C LYS A 39 11.22 18.36 3.44
N ARG A 40 10.33 17.38 3.41
CA ARG A 40 10.55 16.06 4.00
C ARG A 40 11.77 15.37 3.39
N SER A 41 11.93 15.44 2.08
CA SER A 41 13.09 14.85 1.41
C SER A 41 14.41 15.52 1.78
N LYS A 42 14.42 16.84 1.95
CA LYS A 42 15.61 17.55 2.47
C LYS A 42 15.95 17.11 3.89
N LEU A 43 14.97 17.02 4.78
CA LEU A 43 15.19 16.53 6.15
C LEU A 43 15.71 15.09 6.15
N ASN A 44 15.13 14.20 5.34
CA ASN A 44 15.62 12.82 5.21
C ASN A 44 17.09 12.76 4.77
N GLN A 45 17.50 13.65 3.85
CA GLN A 45 18.91 13.74 3.41
C GLN A 45 19.83 14.20 4.55
N GLU A 46 19.40 15.18 5.35
CA GLU A 46 20.13 15.66 6.52
C GLU A 46 20.23 14.59 7.61
N ILE A 47 19.12 13.90 7.92
CA ILE A 47 19.09 12.77 8.87
C ILE A 47 20.06 11.68 8.41
N ASN A 48 20.05 11.32 7.13
CA ASN A 48 20.93 10.30 6.58
C ASN A 48 22.41 10.72 6.69
N LYS A 49 22.73 12.00 6.43
CA LYS A 49 24.08 12.53 6.62
C LYS A 49 24.53 12.41 8.07
N GLU A 50 23.69 12.81 9.02
CA GLU A 50 24.00 12.73 10.45
C GLU A 50 24.10 11.27 10.94
N LEU A 51 23.28 10.35 10.44
CA LEU A 51 23.39 8.92 10.75
C LEU A 51 24.74 8.33 10.28
N ARG A 52 25.22 8.74 9.10
CA ARG A 52 26.55 8.33 8.61
C ARG A 52 27.67 8.91 9.46
N LEU A 53 27.57 10.18 9.84
CA LEU A 53 28.52 10.83 10.75
C LEU A 53 28.56 10.10 12.09
N ARG A 54 27.40 9.75 12.65
CA ARG A 54 27.29 8.97 13.88
C ARG A 54 27.98 7.62 13.75
N ALA A 55 27.67 6.85 12.71
CA ALA A 55 28.29 5.54 12.49
C ALA A 55 29.81 5.64 12.33
N GLY A 56 30.31 6.65 11.60
CA GLY A 56 31.74 6.93 11.48
C GLY A 56 32.39 7.28 12.82
N ALA A 57 31.75 8.14 13.61
CA ALA A 57 32.20 8.52 14.95
C ALA A 57 32.20 7.33 15.91
N GLU A 58 31.15 6.49 15.92
CA GLU A 58 31.09 5.26 16.73
C GLU A 58 32.22 4.28 16.39
N ASN A 59 32.48 4.09 15.08
CA ASN A 59 33.57 3.23 14.63
C ASN A 59 34.94 3.78 15.05
N LEU A 60 35.16 5.09 14.90
CA LEU A 60 36.40 5.75 15.34
C LEU A 60 36.57 5.68 16.87
N PHE A 61 35.49 5.86 17.62
CA PHE A 61 35.47 5.75 19.08
C PHE A 61 35.87 4.35 19.55
N LYS A 62 35.37 3.31 18.87
CA LYS A 62 35.70 1.90 19.13
C LYS A 62 37.14 1.58 18.73
N ALA A 63 37.62 2.14 17.62
CA ALA A 63 38.95 1.85 17.08
C ALA A 63 40.09 2.61 17.79
N THR A 64 39.82 3.78 18.37
CA THR A 64 40.87 4.62 18.96
C THR A 64 41.24 4.23 20.40
N THR A 65 42.54 4.20 20.69
CA THR A 65 43.09 3.96 22.03
C THR A 65 43.60 5.25 22.69
N ASN A 66 43.68 6.35 21.94
CA ASN A 66 44.13 7.64 22.46
C ASN A 66 43.01 8.31 23.27
N ARG A 67 43.25 8.52 24.57
CA ARG A 67 42.28 9.09 25.51
C ARG A 67 41.75 10.47 25.09
N LYS A 68 42.62 11.38 24.65
CA LYS A 68 42.20 12.74 24.24
C LYS A 68 41.30 12.67 23.00
N LEU A 69 41.69 11.86 22.01
CA LEU A 69 40.89 11.65 20.80
C LEU A 69 39.55 11.00 21.13
N LYS A 70 39.53 10.04 22.08
CA LYS A 70 38.30 9.38 22.54
C LYS A 70 37.34 10.36 23.22
N GLU A 71 37.84 11.29 24.04
CA GLU A 71 37.05 12.35 24.67
C GLU A 71 36.48 13.31 23.61
N THR A 72 37.28 13.70 22.59
CA THR A 72 36.79 14.51 21.46
C THR A 72 35.70 13.80 20.66
N VAL A 73 35.90 12.52 20.32
CA VAL A 73 34.91 11.75 19.55
C VAL A 73 33.62 11.53 20.36
N ALA A 74 33.69 11.38 21.68
CA ALA A 74 32.50 11.30 22.53
C ALA A 74 31.68 12.60 22.51
N LEU A 75 32.35 13.75 22.50
CA LEU A 75 31.69 15.07 22.42
C LEU A 75 31.08 15.30 21.04
N GLU A 76 31.76 14.90 19.96
CA GLU A 76 31.16 14.93 18.62
C GLU A 76 29.95 13.98 18.51
N LEU A 77 30.02 12.79 19.11
CA LEU A 77 28.91 11.85 19.13
C LEU A 77 27.68 12.43 19.85
N SER A 78 27.86 13.17 20.95
CA SER A 78 26.75 13.82 21.64
C SER A 78 26.14 14.95 20.80
N PHE A 79 26.96 15.73 20.08
CA PHE A 79 26.49 16.76 19.15
C PHE A 79 25.69 16.15 17.99
N VAL A 80 26.21 15.11 17.34
CA VAL A 80 25.50 14.39 16.27
C VAL A 80 24.19 13.78 16.76
N ASN A 81 24.16 13.19 17.96
CA ASN A 81 22.92 12.66 18.54
C ASN A 81 21.88 13.76 18.81
N SER A 82 22.31 14.93 19.31
CA SER A 82 21.44 16.08 19.51
C SER A 82 20.85 16.60 18.18
N ASN A 83 21.69 16.73 17.13
CA ASN A 83 21.22 17.13 15.80
C ASN A 83 20.26 16.11 15.19
N LEU A 84 20.56 14.81 15.32
CA LEU A 84 19.66 13.74 14.87
C LEU A 84 18.30 13.83 15.55
N GLN A 85 18.29 14.10 16.86
CA GLN A 85 17.05 14.28 17.60
C GLN A 85 16.25 15.47 17.06
N LEU A 86 16.89 16.62 16.88
CA LEU A 86 16.24 17.82 16.32
C LEU A 86 15.65 17.57 14.93
N LEU A 87 16.41 16.92 14.04
CA LEU A 87 15.94 16.63 12.68
C LEU A 87 14.76 15.63 12.68
N LYS A 88 14.79 14.64 13.57
CA LYS A 88 13.67 13.71 13.77
C LYS A 88 12.42 14.42 14.29
N GLU A 89 12.57 15.34 15.22
CA GLU A 89 11.46 16.17 15.73
C GLU A 89 10.85 17.04 14.62
N GLN A 90 11.68 17.67 13.78
CA GLN A 90 11.22 18.43 12.62
C GLN A 90 10.47 17.55 11.60
N LEU A 91 10.96 16.34 11.36
CA LEU A 91 10.28 15.38 10.48
C LEU A 91 8.94 14.93 11.08
N ALA A 92 8.89 14.67 12.39
CA ALA A 92 7.66 14.33 13.10
C ALA A 92 6.62 15.46 12.98
N GLU A 93 7.01 16.73 13.17
CA GLU A 93 6.13 17.89 13.00
C GLU A 93 5.54 17.97 11.58
N LEU A 94 6.35 17.67 10.56
CA LEU A 94 5.85 17.59 9.18
C LEU A 94 4.86 16.43 8.99
N ASN A 95 5.13 15.25 9.58
CA ASN A 95 4.26 14.09 9.49
C ASN A 95 2.94 14.26 10.28
N SER A 96 2.94 15.11 11.30
CA SER A 96 1.75 15.52 12.04
C SER A 96 0.82 16.47 11.26
N SER A 97 1.25 16.98 10.11
CA SER A 97 0.48 17.91 9.28
C SER A 97 -0.60 17.20 8.46
N VAL A 98 -1.61 16.66 9.15
CA VAL A 98 -2.74 15.93 8.54
C VAL A 98 -3.68 16.82 7.71
N GLU A 99 -3.75 18.12 8.02
CA GLU A 99 -4.66 19.10 7.41
C GLU A 99 -4.46 19.28 5.90
N LEU A 100 -3.22 19.12 5.42
CA LEU A 100 -2.89 19.27 3.99
C LEU A 100 -3.59 18.24 3.10
N TYR A 101 -4.04 17.13 3.69
CA TYR A 101 -4.69 16.03 3.00
C TYR A 101 -6.21 16.05 3.16
N GLN A 102 -6.74 16.81 4.13
CA GLN A 102 -8.16 16.89 4.37
C GLN A 102 -8.87 17.71 3.28
N ASN A 103 -10.18 17.55 3.17
CA ASN A 103 -11.01 18.47 2.41
C ASN A 103 -11.10 19.82 3.15
N VAL A 104 -10.50 20.87 2.60
CA VAL A 104 -10.47 22.22 3.19
C VAL A 104 -11.61 23.09 2.66
N ASP A 105 -12.27 22.68 1.58
CA ASP A 105 -13.33 23.44 0.91
C ASP A 105 -14.72 23.19 1.53
N GLY A 106 -14.80 22.34 2.56
CA GLY A 106 -16.03 22.03 3.28
C GLY A 106 -16.50 23.18 4.17
N ALA A 107 -17.80 23.49 4.12
CA ALA A 107 -18.42 24.52 4.95
C ALA A 107 -18.44 24.16 6.45
N GLU A 108 -18.45 22.87 6.77
CA GLU A 108 -18.48 22.34 8.14
C GLU A 108 -17.18 21.58 8.46
N PRO A 109 -16.64 21.72 9.68
CA PRO A 109 -15.46 20.98 10.09
C PRO A 109 -15.79 19.49 10.28
N VAL A 110 -14.92 18.61 9.78
CA VAL A 110 -15.00 17.15 9.96
C VAL A 110 -13.84 16.65 10.81
N MET A 111 -14.00 15.50 11.46
CA MET A 111 -12.93 14.88 12.25
C MET A 111 -11.71 14.60 11.34
N PRO A 112 -10.47 15.00 11.70
CA PRO A 112 -9.33 14.77 10.81
C PRO A 112 -9.00 13.29 10.70
N MET A 113 -8.66 12.85 9.49
CA MET A 113 -8.13 11.51 9.21
C MET A 113 -6.60 11.53 9.21
N ILE A 114 -5.97 10.40 9.55
CA ILE A 114 -4.52 10.20 9.52
C ILE A 114 -4.14 9.56 8.18
N PRO A 115 -3.57 10.34 7.23
CA PRO A 115 -2.98 9.80 6.01
C PRO A 115 -1.54 9.36 6.24
N LEU A 116 -1.11 8.32 5.52
CA LEU A 116 0.29 7.91 5.46
C LEU A 116 1.06 8.74 4.42
N GLY A 117 2.29 9.11 4.77
CA GLY A 117 3.22 9.72 3.82
C GLY A 117 3.78 8.69 2.83
N LEU A 118 4.20 9.15 1.66
CA LEU A 118 4.87 8.27 0.69
C LEU A 118 6.33 8.04 1.14
N LYS A 119 6.82 6.80 0.98
CA LYS A 119 8.24 6.48 1.01
C LYS A 119 8.95 7.21 -0.13
N GLU A 120 10.21 7.55 0.13
CA GLU A 120 11.08 8.20 -0.85
C GLU A 120 12.15 7.23 -1.33
N THR A 121 12.69 7.47 -2.52
CA THR A 121 13.80 6.69 -3.09
C THR A 121 14.76 7.62 -3.83
N LYS A 122 15.97 7.13 -4.15
CA LYS A 122 16.96 7.83 -4.97
C LYS A 122 16.87 7.44 -6.43
N ASP A 123 17.50 8.23 -7.29
CA ASP A 123 17.63 7.92 -8.71
C ASP A 123 18.53 6.67 -8.85
N ILE A 124 18.20 5.79 -9.77
CA ILE A 124 18.98 4.59 -10.08
C ILE A 124 19.23 4.61 -11.58
N ASP A 125 20.49 4.50 -11.97
CA ASP A 125 20.87 4.34 -13.37
C ASP A 125 20.91 2.85 -13.71
N PHE A 126 20.08 2.44 -14.67
CA PHE A 126 20.03 1.07 -15.17
C PHE A 126 20.79 0.89 -16.48
N ARG A 127 21.29 1.96 -17.11
CA ARG A 127 21.89 1.93 -18.46
C ARG A 127 23.04 0.95 -18.56
N ASP A 128 24.18 1.24 -17.94
CA ASP A 128 25.37 0.41 -18.07
C ASP A 128 25.12 -1.02 -17.55
N PRO A 129 24.52 -1.23 -16.36
CA PRO A 129 24.27 -2.58 -15.86
C PRO A 129 23.37 -3.43 -16.78
N PHE A 130 22.37 -2.82 -17.43
CA PHE A 130 21.49 -3.57 -18.33
C PHE A 130 22.14 -3.78 -19.69
N LYS A 131 22.87 -2.80 -20.24
CA LYS A 131 23.61 -2.96 -21.50
C LYS A 131 24.67 -4.06 -21.39
N ASP A 132 25.45 -4.05 -20.31
CA ASP A 132 26.45 -5.07 -20.03
C ASP A 132 25.79 -6.45 -19.89
N PHE A 133 24.66 -6.54 -19.17
CA PHE A 133 23.93 -7.80 -19.04
C PHE A 133 23.32 -8.28 -20.37
N ILE A 134 22.82 -7.38 -21.22
CA ILE A 134 22.30 -7.72 -22.55
C ILE A 134 23.40 -8.30 -23.43
N LEU A 135 24.58 -7.66 -23.42
CA LEU A 135 25.73 -8.13 -24.18
C LEU A 135 26.21 -9.50 -23.70
N GLU A 136 26.39 -9.67 -22.39
CA GLU A 136 26.97 -10.89 -21.84
C GLU A 136 26.00 -12.07 -21.80
N HIS A 137 24.75 -11.84 -21.42
CA HIS A 137 23.76 -12.91 -21.21
C HIS A 137 22.96 -13.23 -22.48
N TYR A 138 22.53 -12.19 -23.21
CA TYR A 138 21.70 -12.36 -24.41
C TYR A 138 22.53 -12.36 -25.70
N SER A 139 23.82 -11.97 -25.66
CA SER A 139 24.67 -11.82 -26.85
C SER A 139 24.06 -10.89 -27.90
N GLU A 140 23.40 -9.83 -27.43
CA GLU A 140 22.81 -8.77 -28.24
C GLU A 140 23.49 -7.43 -27.93
N ASP A 141 23.41 -6.48 -28.86
CA ASP A 141 23.96 -5.14 -28.63
C ASP A 141 23.00 -4.33 -27.73
N GLY A 142 23.51 -3.89 -26.58
CA GLY A 142 22.77 -3.12 -25.59
C GLY A 142 22.29 -1.75 -26.09
N GLU A 143 22.94 -1.17 -27.11
CA GLU A 143 22.50 0.11 -27.70
C GLU A 143 21.12 0.03 -28.34
N ASN A 144 20.72 -1.15 -28.83
CA ASN A 144 19.38 -1.37 -29.39
C ASN A 144 18.25 -1.26 -28.35
N TYR A 145 18.61 -1.18 -27.07
CA TYR A 145 17.67 -1.18 -25.94
C TYR A 145 17.69 0.14 -25.15
N GLU A 146 18.40 1.18 -25.62
CA GLU A 146 18.47 2.48 -24.93
C GLU A 146 17.08 3.10 -24.70
N GLU A 147 16.17 3.05 -25.68
CA GLU A 147 14.79 3.56 -25.54
C GLU A 147 14.03 2.79 -24.44
N ALA A 148 14.13 1.47 -24.41
CA ALA A 148 13.47 0.63 -23.40
C ALA A 148 14.02 0.88 -21.98
N ILE A 149 15.33 1.10 -21.86
CA ILE A 149 15.97 1.44 -20.59
C ILE A 149 15.53 2.84 -20.13
N ALA A 150 15.51 3.82 -21.04
CA ALA A 150 15.05 5.16 -20.78
C ALA A 150 13.58 5.16 -20.31
N ASP A 151 12.70 4.43 -20.98
CA ASP A 151 11.29 4.28 -20.61
C ASP A 151 11.11 3.71 -19.19
N LEU A 152 11.91 2.70 -18.82
CA LEU A 152 11.91 2.14 -17.47
C LEU A 152 12.36 3.19 -16.43
N MET A 153 13.46 3.88 -16.71
CA MET A 153 14.03 4.90 -15.82
C MET A 153 13.07 6.08 -15.63
N GLU A 154 12.45 6.55 -16.70
CA GLU A 154 11.45 7.62 -16.64
C GLU A 154 10.20 7.20 -15.88
N THR A 155 9.70 5.98 -16.12
CA THR A 155 8.55 5.43 -15.38
C THR A 155 8.86 5.36 -13.89
N ARG A 156 10.05 4.83 -13.53
CA ARG A 156 10.51 4.81 -12.14
C ARG A 156 10.59 6.22 -11.58
N GLN A 157 11.13 7.18 -12.33
CA GLN A 157 11.27 8.56 -11.88
C GLN A 157 9.91 9.21 -11.61
N ALA A 158 8.93 8.94 -12.46
CA ALA A 158 7.57 9.41 -12.28
C ALA A 158 6.93 8.87 -10.98
N THR A 159 7.25 7.63 -10.56
CA THR A 159 6.72 7.04 -9.31
C THR A 159 7.16 7.75 -8.03
N ARG A 160 8.19 8.60 -8.09
CA ARG A 160 8.63 9.40 -6.93
C ARG A 160 7.67 10.55 -6.62
N THR A 161 6.94 11.00 -7.62
CA THR A 161 5.98 12.10 -7.53
C THR A 161 4.67 11.71 -8.22
N PRO A 162 3.96 10.67 -7.74
CA PRO A 162 2.71 10.26 -8.36
C PRO A 162 1.64 11.35 -8.17
N THR A 163 0.70 11.49 -9.10
CA THR A 163 -0.43 12.38 -8.88
C THR A 163 -1.29 11.88 -7.71
N ARG A 164 -2.01 12.78 -7.03
CA ARG A 164 -2.83 12.43 -5.84
C ARG A 164 -4.27 12.10 -6.24
N ASP A 165 -4.39 11.14 -7.15
CA ASP A 165 -5.61 10.68 -7.80
C ASP A 165 -5.44 9.23 -8.32
N SER A 166 -6.44 8.72 -9.04
CA SER A 166 -6.42 7.39 -9.65
C SER A 166 -5.29 7.21 -10.68
N ALA A 167 -4.86 8.27 -11.36
CA ALA A 167 -3.75 8.20 -12.30
C ALA A 167 -2.42 7.93 -11.59
N GLY A 168 -2.23 8.47 -10.38
CA GLY A 168 -1.05 8.21 -9.55
C GLY A 168 -1.00 6.76 -9.05
N ILE A 169 -2.15 6.19 -8.68
CA ILE A 169 -2.28 4.77 -8.35
C ILE A 169 -1.93 3.91 -9.56
N ALA A 170 -2.50 4.23 -10.73
CA ALA A 170 -2.23 3.50 -11.97
C ALA A 170 -0.74 3.54 -12.34
N LEU A 171 -0.07 4.68 -12.18
CA LEU A 171 1.37 4.82 -12.40
C LEU A 171 2.19 3.87 -11.51
N LEU A 172 1.89 3.84 -10.21
CA LEU A 172 2.58 2.96 -9.26
C LEU A 172 2.37 1.48 -9.59
N LEU A 173 1.13 1.08 -9.90
CA LEU A 173 0.80 -0.31 -10.23
C LEU A 173 1.36 -0.74 -11.60
N ARG A 174 1.42 0.16 -12.58
CA ARG A 174 2.09 -0.11 -13.87
C ARG A 174 3.59 -0.34 -13.69
N TYR A 175 4.27 0.48 -12.89
CA TYR A 175 5.69 0.26 -12.60
C TYR A 175 5.91 -1.05 -11.82
N TYR A 176 5.05 -1.36 -10.83
CA TYR A 176 5.07 -2.65 -10.14
C TYR A 176 4.97 -3.83 -11.12
N ASN A 177 4.03 -3.76 -12.06
CA ASN A 177 3.87 -4.78 -13.10
C ASN A 177 5.09 -4.84 -14.03
N GLN A 178 5.74 -3.71 -14.33
CA GLN A 178 6.97 -3.72 -15.13
C GLN A 178 8.11 -4.45 -14.41
N LEU A 179 8.21 -4.29 -13.08
CA LEU A 179 9.21 -4.99 -12.26
C LEU A 179 9.08 -6.52 -12.32
N TYR A 180 7.92 -7.08 -12.68
CA TYR A 180 7.78 -8.51 -12.99
C TYR A 180 8.69 -8.93 -14.15
N PHE A 181 8.68 -8.18 -15.25
CA PHE A 181 9.53 -8.49 -16.41
C PHE A 181 10.99 -8.19 -16.11
N ILE A 182 11.28 -7.05 -15.48
CA ILE A 182 12.65 -6.64 -15.16
C ILE A 182 13.35 -7.66 -14.26
N GLU A 183 12.69 -8.13 -13.20
CA GLU A 183 13.24 -9.17 -12.32
C GLU A 183 13.61 -10.43 -13.10
N ARG A 184 12.70 -10.91 -13.97
CA ARG A 184 12.93 -12.14 -14.73
C ARG A 184 13.99 -11.97 -15.82
N ARG A 185 14.17 -10.77 -16.36
CA ARG A 185 15.09 -10.52 -17.46
C ARG A 185 16.51 -10.18 -17.04
N PHE A 186 16.69 -9.53 -15.90
CA PHE A 186 17.97 -8.94 -15.52
C PHE A 186 18.50 -9.40 -14.16
N PHE A 187 17.68 -9.97 -13.28
CA PHE A 187 18.09 -10.30 -11.91
C PHE A 187 18.22 -11.82 -11.72
N PRO A 188 19.38 -12.42 -12.10
CA PRO A 188 19.66 -13.82 -11.82
C PRO A 188 19.92 -14.04 -10.32
N PRO A 189 19.63 -15.23 -9.77
CA PRO A 189 19.81 -15.52 -8.35
C PRO A 189 21.29 -15.62 -7.93
N ASP A 190 22.17 -15.95 -8.87
CA ASP A 190 23.58 -16.29 -8.65
C ASP A 190 24.55 -15.16 -9.04
N ARG A 191 24.05 -14.07 -9.66
CA ARG A 191 24.87 -12.94 -10.11
C ARG A 191 24.33 -11.59 -9.64
N SER A 192 25.26 -10.72 -9.25
CA SER A 192 24.97 -9.32 -8.92
C SER A 192 25.11 -8.42 -10.13
N LEU A 193 24.12 -7.54 -10.36
CA LEU A 193 24.26 -6.41 -11.29
C LEU A 193 24.85 -5.14 -10.64
N GLY A 194 25.14 -5.17 -9.33
CA GLY A 194 25.58 -3.95 -8.62
C GLY A 194 24.48 -2.90 -8.45
N ILE A 195 23.22 -3.25 -8.74
CA ILE A 195 22.06 -2.38 -8.53
C ILE A 195 21.56 -2.52 -7.08
N TYR A 196 21.33 -1.38 -6.45
CA TYR A 196 20.83 -1.28 -5.08
C TYR A 196 19.60 -0.37 -5.02
N PHE A 197 18.49 -0.92 -4.55
CA PHE A 197 17.26 -0.18 -4.28
C PHE A 197 17.36 0.45 -2.89
N GLU A 198 17.51 1.78 -2.85
CA GLU A 198 17.52 2.55 -1.61
C GLU A 198 16.18 3.26 -1.42
N TRP A 199 15.51 2.98 -0.31
CA TRP A 199 14.25 3.60 0.08
C TRP A 199 14.34 4.18 1.48
N PHE A 200 13.59 5.25 1.73
CA PHE A 200 13.50 5.91 3.02
C PHE A 200 12.15 5.57 3.64
N ASP A 201 12.18 5.15 4.90
CA ASP A 201 11.00 4.86 5.71
C ASP A 201 10.05 6.07 5.76
N SER A 202 8.75 5.78 5.68
CA SER A 202 7.72 6.80 5.52
C SER A 202 7.40 7.62 6.79
N LEU A 203 7.94 7.24 7.94
CA LEU A 203 7.68 7.86 9.24
C LEU A 203 8.94 8.51 9.80
N THR A 204 10.05 7.80 9.74
CA THR A 204 11.31 8.22 10.37
C THR A 204 12.37 8.70 9.39
N GLY A 205 12.18 8.45 8.09
CA GLY A 205 13.16 8.83 7.07
C GLY A 205 14.45 8.00 7.12
N VAL A 206 14.49 6.90 7.89
CA VAL A 206 15.64 6.01 7.95
C VAL A 206 15.82 5.30 6.60
N PRO A 207 17.02 5.32 6.00
CA PRO A 207 17.27 4.63 4.74
C PRO A 207 17.43 3.12 4.94
N SER A 208 16.80 2.35 4.05
CA SER A 208 17.02 0.91 3.88
C SER A 208 17.46 0.65 2.44
N CYS A 209 18.46 -0.21 2.29
CA CYS A 209 19.08 -0.50 0.99
C CYS A 209 19.12 -2.01 0.77
N GLN A 210 18.52 -2.48 -0.34
CA GLN A 210 18.58 -3.89 -0.73
C GLN A 210 18.85 -4.06 -2.22
N ARG A 211 19.36 -5.22 -2.58
CA ARG A 211 19.55 -5.64 -3.98
C ARG A 211 18.32 -6.33 -4.59
N THR A 212 17.36 -6.73 -3.76
CA THR A 212 16.23 -7.55 -4.18
C THR A 212 15.16 -6.69 -4.87
N VAL A 213 14.65 -7.14 -6.02
CA VAL A 213 13.51 -6.48 -6.68
C VAL A 213 12.24 -6.58 -5.82
N ALA A 214 12.16 -7.59 -4.94
CA ALA A 214 11.09 -7.72 -3.97
C ALA A 214 10.98 -6.49 -3.04
N PHE A 215 12.11 -5.91 -2.62
CA PHE A 215 12.09 -4.70 -1.80
C PHE A 215 11.56 -3.47 -2.56
N GLU A 216 11.95 -3.29 -3.81
CA GLU A 216 11.41 -2.24 -4.68
C GLU A 216 9.89 -2.42 -4.87
N LYS A 217 9.45 -3.65 -5.17
CA LYS A 217 8.03 -4.01 -5.31
C LYS A 217 7.22 -3.68 -4.05
N ALA A 218 7.69 -4.10 -2.88
CA ALA A 218 7.03 -3.82 -1.60
C ALA A 218 6.93 -2.31 -1.33
N SER A 219 7.99 -1.55 -1.62
CA SER A 219 8.03 -0.10 -1.39
C SER A 219 7.09 0.67 -2.33
N ILE A 220 6.96 0.23 -3.58
CA ILE A 220 5.99 0.80 -4.54
C ILE A 220 4.55 0.50 -4.10
N LEU A 221 4.26 -0.72 -3.64
CA LEU A 221 2.95 -1.06 -3.10
C LEU A 221 2.64 -0.27 -1.83
N PHE A 222 3.62 -0.06 -0.95
CA PHE A 222 3.44 0.80 0.22
C PHE A 222 3.00 2.20 -0.21
N ASN A 223 3.65 2.78 -1.23
CA ASN A 223 3.26 4.08 -1.77
C ASN A 223 1.85 4.07 -2.36
N ALA A 224 1.41 2.98 -2.99
CA ALA A 224 0.04 2.85 -3.48
C ALA A 224 -0.97 2.81 -2.31
N GLY A 225 -0.69 2.03 -1.27
CA GLY A 225 -1.49 1.98 -0.04
C GLY A 225 -1.56 3.34 0.66
N ALA A 226 -0.43 4.01 0.82
CA ALA A 226 -0.35 5.34 1.40
C ALA A 226 -1.13 6.37 0.57
N LEU A 227 -1.05 6.30 -0.76
CA LEU A 227 -1.81 7.18 -1.65
C LEU A 227 -3.32 6.96 -1.49
N TYR A 228 -3.79 5.72 -1.34
CA TYR A 228 -5.20 5.45 -1.01
C TYR A 228 -5.63 6.10 0.32
N THR A 229 -4.80 6.07 1.38
CA THR A 229 -5.14 6.77 2.64
C THR A 229 -5.26 8.28 2.46
N GLN A 230 -4.43 8.88 1.60
CA GLN A 230 -4.50 10.31 1.26
C GLN A 230 -5.76 10.63 0.45
N LEU A 231 -6.17 9.74 -0.46
CA LEU A 231 -7.42 9.88 -1.21
C LEU A 231 -8.64 9.78 -0.31
N ALA A 232 -8.62 8.87 0.66
CA ALA A 232 -9.70 8.70 1.64
C ALA A 232 -9.85 9.95 2.53
N ALA A 233 -8.74 10.47 3.05
CA ALA A 233 -8.72 11.68 3.88
C ALA A 233 -9.23 12.94 3.14
N LYS A 234 -9.09 12.97 1.81
CA LYS A 234 -9.53 14.10 0.96
C LYS A 234 -11.04 14.10 0.69
N GLN A 235 -11.75 12.99 0.90
CA GLN A 235 -13.16 12.90 0.51
C GLN A 235 -14.06 13.84 1.32
N ASP A 236 -15.16 14.28 0.70
CA ASP A 236 -16.22 15.03 1.39
C ASP A 236 -17.13 14.09 2.18
N ARG A 237 -16.81 13.95 3.47
CA ARG A 237 -17.51 13.05 4.38
C ARG A 237 -18.83 13.60 4.93
N LEU A 238 -19.28 14.77 4.45
CA LEU A 238 -20.63 15.27 4.72
C LEU A 238 -21.68 14.68 3.77
N THR A 239 -21.23 13.94 2.74
CA THR A 239 -22.10 13.33 1.73
C THR A 239 -21.98 11.81 1.76
N ALA A 240 -23.10 11.10 1.49
CA ALA A 240 -23.08 9.64 1.42
C ALA A 240 -22.09 9.12 0.36
N ARG A 241 -22.00 9.80 -0.80
CA ARG A 241 -21.05 9.45 -1.87
C ARG A 241 -19.60 9.60 -1.42
N GLY A 242 -19.24 10.69 -0.75
CA GLY A 242 -17.87 10.90 -0.29
C GLY A 242 -17.48 9.93 0.83
N LEU A 243 -18.43 9.56 1.70
CA LEU A 243 -18.24 8.50 2.70
C LEU A 243 -18.01 7.14 2.03
N ASP A 244 -18.78 6.78 1.00
CA ASP A 244 -18.56 5.53 0.24
C ASP A 244 -17.17 5.50 -0.41
N GLN A 245 -16.75 6.62 -1.00
CA GLN A 245 -15.41 6.77 -1.58
C GLN A 245 -14.31 6.68 -0.53
N ALA A 246 -14.53 7.23 0.67
CA ALA A 246 -13.56 7.17 1.76
C ALA A 246 -13.40 5.73 2.29
N VAL A 247 -14.51 5.02 2.47
CA VAL A 247 -14.53 3.61 2.89
C VAL A 247 -13.82 2.74 1.85
N ASP A 248 -14.17 2.85 0.57
CA ASP A 248 -13.52 2.07 -0.50
C ASP A 248 -12.01 2.34 -0.56
N ALA A 249 -11.59 3.61 -0.47
CA ALA A 249 -10.17 3.97 -0.48
C ALA A 249 -9.41 3.42 0.75
N PHE A 250 -9.96 3.52 1.97
CA PHE A 250 -9.32 2.92 3.15
C PHE A 250 -9.26 1.39 3.07
N LEU A 251 -10.29 0.74 2.50
CA LEU A 251 -10.28 -0.71 2.31
C LEU A 251 -9.26 -1.16 1.27
N ARG A 252 -9.07 -0.41 0.18
CA ARG A 252 -7.99 -0.64 -0.79
C ARG A 252 -6.61 -0.43 -0.18
N ALA A 253 -6.45 0.57 0.69
CA ALA A 253 -5.22 0.78 1.44
C ALA A 253 -4.92 -0.44 2.33
N ALA A 254 -5.89 -0.86 3.15
CA ALA A 254 -5.76 -2.03 4.01
C ALA A 254 -5.47 -3.33 3.23
N GLY A 255 -6.09 -3.52 2.05
CA GLY A 255 -5.84 -4.69 1.21
C GLY A 255 -4.46 -4.69 0.57
N THR A 256 -3.97 -3.51 0.19
CA THR A 256 -2.60 -3.33 -0.30
C THR A 256 -1.58 -3.67 0.78
N PHE A 257 -1.79 -3.16 2.00
CA PHE A 257 -0.90 -3.43 3.13
C PHE A 257 -0.94 -4.90 3.59
N ARG A 258 -2.12 -5.53 3.60
CA ARG A 258 -2.22 -6.98 3.84
C ARG A 258 -1.49 -7.80 2.80
N TYR A 259 -1.62 -7.44 1.52
CA TYR A 259 -0.88 -8.12 0.45
C TYR A 259 0.64 -8.01 0.66
N ILE A 260 1.13 -6.84 1.11
CA ILE A 260 2.55 -6.66 1.44
C ILE A 260 2.95 -7.63 2.56
N HIS A 261 2.19 -7.65 3.65
CA HIS A 261 2.45 -8.52 4.80
C HIS A 261 2.50 -10.01 4.42
N GLU A 262 1.56 -10.47 3.59
CA GLU A 262 1.45 -11.88 3.18
C GLU A 262 2.54 -12.32 2.20
N ASN A 263 3.03 -11.41 1.34
CA ASN A 263 3.93 -11.76 0.24
C ASN A 263 5.39 -11.31 0.46
N PHE A 264 5.66 -10.45 1.44
CA PHE A 264 7.00 -9.88 1.70
C PHE A 264 7.37 -10.02 3.19
N THR A 265 7.61 -11.27 3.64
CA THR A 265 7.76 -11.63 5.05
C THR A 265 8.98 -11.03 5.76
N ASN A 266 10.03 -10.67 5.03
CA ASN A 266 11.27 -10.13 5.59
C ASN A 266 11.31 -8.61 5.41
N ALA A 267 10.49 -7.90 6.20
CA ALA A 267 10.39 -6.44 6.16
C ALA A 267 11.74 -5.77 6.49
N PRO A 268 12.35 -5.03 5.57
CA PRO A 268 13.66 -4.41 5.79
C PRO A 268 13.60 -2.98 6.30
N SER A 269 12.39 -2.47 6.51
CA SER A 269 12.10 -1.18 7.15
C SER A 269 10.90 -1.35 8.06
N MET A 270 10.84 -0.54 9.13
CA MET A 270 9.81 -0.67 10.17
C MET A 270 8.41 -0.36 9.63
N ASP A 271 8.27 0.58 8.70
CA ASP A 271 7.01 0.89 8.02
C ASP A 271 6.43 -0.26 7.16
N LEU A 272 7.22 -1.29 6.86
CA LEU A 272 6.75 -2.53 6.21
C LEU A 272 6.46 -3.65 7.22
N GLY A 273 6.65 -3.40 8.52
CA GLY A 273 6.39 -4.36 9.58
C GLY A 273 4.89 -4.62 9.79
N PRO A 274 4.50 -5.81 10.24
CA PRO A 274 3.09 -6.21 10.41
C PRO A 274 2.28 -5.24 11.28
N ASP A 275 2.89 -4.78 12.39
CA ASP A 275 2.25 -3.90 13.36
C ASP A 275 1.92 -2.50 12.79
N MET A 276 2.54 -2.13 11.67
CA MET A 276 2.35 -0.82 11.02
C MET A 276 1.32 -0.83 9.89
N LEU A 277 0.79 -2.01 9.53
CA LEU A 277 0.05 -2.25 8.30
C LEU A 277 -1.48 -2.43 8.49
N GLU A 278 -1.98 -2.36 9.73
CA GLU A 278 -3.39 -2.54 10.03
C GLU A 278 -4.17 -1.21 10.03
N MET A 279 -5.00 -0.99 9.00
CA MET A 279 -5.65 0.31 8.73
C MET A 279 -7.19 0.22 8.60
N LEU A 280 -7.88 -0.44 9.54
CA LEU A 280 -9.34 -0.60 9.49
C LEU A 280 -10.14 0.42 10.32
N ALA A 281 -9.50 1.08 11.30
CA ALA A 281 -10.19 2.00 12.21
C ALA A 281 -10.89 3.17 11.49
N GLN A 282 -10.18 3.83 10.56
CA GLN A 282 -10.72 4.99 9.84
C GLN A 282 -11.82 4.63 8.84
N ALA A 283 -11.79 3.41 8.28
CA ALA A 283 -12.88 2.91 7.44
C ALA A 283 -14.15 2.69 8.27
N ARG A 284 -14.01 2.18 9.51
CA ARG A 284 -15.12 2.01 10.44
C ARG A 284 -15.72 3.35 10.88
N GLU A 285 -14.87 4.34 11.18
CA GLU A 285 -15.32 5.71 11.47
C GLU A 285 -16.17 6.27 10.32
N CYS A 286 -15.74 6.11 9.07
CA CYS A 286 -16.52 6.57 7.91
C CYS A 286 -17.87 5.82 7.77
N LEU A 287 -17.93 4.53 8.10
CA LEU A 287 -19.20 3.79 8.11
C LEU A 287 -20.15 4.30 9.19
N PHE A 288 -19.64 4.62 10.37
CA PHE A 288 -20.42 5.23 11.44
C PHE A 288 -20.97 6.59 11.01
N GLU A 289 -20.13 7.47 10.46
CA GLU A 289 -20.55 8.78 9.91
C GLU A 289 -21.65 8.60 8.84
N LYS A 290 -21.57 7.54 8.01
CA LYS A 290 -22.59 7.22 6.99
C LYS A 290 -23.91 6.79 7.62
N LEU A 291 -23.87 5.92 8.62
CA LEU A 291 -25.07 5.50 9.35
C LEU A 291 -25.73 6.70 10.03
N GLU A 292 -24.96 7.59 10.65
CA GLU A 292 -25.48 8.81 11.26
C GLU A 292 -26.13 9.73 10.23
N LEU A 293 -25.50 9.91 9.06
CA LEU A 293 -26.05 10.75 7.98
C LEU A 293 -27.39 10.20 7.45
N GLN A 294 -27.47 8.89 7.22
CA GLN A 294 -28.66 8.24 6.65
C GLN A 294 -29.83 8.15 7.64
N SER A 295 -29.55 8.21 8.95
CA SER A 295 -30.55 8.07 10.00
C SER A 295 -31.17 9.39 10.49
N LYS A 296 -30.73 10.54 9.98
CA LYS A 296 -31.18 11.87 10.48
C LYS A 296 -32.70 12.05 10.45
N ASP A 297 -33.36 11.64 9.37
CA ASP A 297 -34.80 11.90 9.16
C ASP A 297 -35.71 10.81 9.76
N SER A 298 -35.16 9.62 10.05
CA SER A 298 -35.92 8.45 10.52
C SER A 298 -35.44 7.95 11.89
N ARG A 299 -34.96 8.87 12.73
CA ARG A 299 -34.32 8.52 14.00
C ARG A 299 -35.35 8.03 15.03
N ASN A 300 -35.22 6.77 15.42
CA ASN A 300 -36.01 6.16 16.49
C ASN A 300 -35.08 5.48 17.51
N VAL A 301 -35.66 4.90 18.56
CA VAL A 301 -34.90 4.26 19.64
C VAL A 301 -33.97 3.16 19.10
N ASP A 302 -34.47 2.27 18.25
CA ASP A 302 -33.69 1.15 17.70
C ASP A 302 -32.47 1.65 16.88
N VAL A 303 -32.66 2.70 16.07
CA VAL A 303 -31.57 3.32 15.30
C VAL A 303 -30.57 4.03 16.21
N CYS A 304 -31.03 4.65 17.30
CA CYS A 304 -30.14 5.23 18.31
C CYS A 304 -29.30 4.16 19.01
N LEU A 305 -29.88 2.99 19.29
CA LEU A 305 -29.16 1.85 19.86
C LEU A 305 -28.12 1.28 18.88
N ASP A 306 -28.47 1.15 17.60
CA ASP A 306 -27.54 0.75 16.55
C ASP A 306 -26.37 1.73 16.41
N LEU A 307 -26.66 3.04 16.38
CA LEU A 307 -25.63 4.09 16.36
C LEU A 307 -24.73 4.04 17.58
N ALA A 308 -25.29 3.73 18.76
CA ALA A 308 -24.50 3.59 19.98
C ALA A 308 -23.52 2.42 19.92
N GLN A 309 -23.97 1.25 19.47
CA GLN A 309 -23.11 0.07 19.33
C GLN A 309 -22.01 0.30 18.29
N GLU A 310 -22.33 0.91 17.15
CA GLU A 310 -21.34 1.22 16.12
C GLU A 310 -20.32 2.27 16.60
N ALA A 311 -20.76 3.31 17.33
CA ALA A 311 -19.86 4.28 17.94
C ALA A 311 -18.93 3.63 18.99
N ALA A 312 -19.48 2.75 19.83
CA ALA A 312 -18.69 1.96 20.79
C ALA A 312 -17.70 1.02 20.06
N GLN A 313 -18.09 0.45 18.91
CA GLN A 313 -17.19 -0.35 18.08
C GLN A 313 -16.04 0.49 17.49
N VAL A 314 -16.31 1.72 17.03
CA VAL A 314 -15.25 2.64 16.58
C VAL A 314 -14.29 2.95 17.73
N ALA A 315 -14.81 3.24 18.93
CA ALA A 315 -14.01 3.50 20.11
C ALA A 315 -13.15 2.29 20.52
N ALA A 316 -13.71 1.07 20.48
CA ALA A 316 -13.00 -0.17 20.77
C ALA A 316 -11.85 -0.41 19.78
N ILE A 317 -12.09 -0.26 18.48
CA ILE A 317 -11.04 -0.42 17.47
C ILE A 317 -9.93 0.64 17.66
N TYR A 318 -10.28 1.89 17.98
CA TYR A 318 -9.25 2.90 18.29
C TYR A 318 -8.48 2.59 19.58
N ASN A 319 -9.11 1.95 20.56
CA ASN A 319 -8.43 1.45 21.75
C ASN A 319 -7.44 0.32 21.41
N ASP A 320 -7.80 -0.60 20.52
CA ASP A 320 -6.91 -1.67 20.05
C ASP A 320 -5.71 -1.10 19.29
N VAL A 321 -5.95 -0.13 18.39
CA VAL A 321 -4.88 0.58 17.68
C VAL A 321 -3.97 1.32 18.66
N HIS A 322 -4.53 2.00 19.67
CA HIS A 322 -3.73 2.64 20.72
C HIS A 322 -2.85 1.63 21.47
N GLY A 323 -3.40 0.46 21.80
CA GLY A 323 -2.65 -0.63 22.41
C GLY A 323 -1.50 -1.12 21.53
N LEU A 324 -1.69 -1.20 20.22
CA LEU A 324 -0.65 -1.60 19.27
C LEU A 324 0.47 -0.56 19.15
N ILE A 325 0.11 0.71 18.90
CA ILE A 325 1.09 1.77 18.66
C ILE A 325 1.83 2.23 19.91
N SER A 326 1.30 1.94 21.11
CA SER A 326 1.95 2.30 22.37
C SER A 326 3.03 1.30 22.80
N ARG A 327 3.17 0.17 22.11
CA ARG A 327 4.16 -0.87 22.43
C ARG A 327 5.50 -0.56 21.76
N GLU A 328 6.60 -0.89 22.44
CA GLU A 328 7.91 -0.89 21.82
C GLU A 328 8.05 -2.08 20.84
N PRO A 329 8.71 -1.92 19.68
CA PRO A 329 9.42 -0.71 19.24
C PRO A 329 8.53 0.34 18.55
N VAL A 330 7.26 0.03 18.21
CA VAL A 330 6.38 0.87 17.36
C VAL A 330 6.24 2.31 17.88
N ARG A 331 6.10 2.47 19.20
CA ARG A 331 5.92 3.78 19.85
C ARG A 331 6.99 4.80 19.47
N ASP A 332 8.24 4.38 19.28
CA ASP A 332 9.36 5.28 18.97
C ASP A 332 9.38 5.72 17.49
N TYR A 333 8.56 5.11 16.64
CA TYR A 333 8.49 5.36 15.20
C TYR A 333 7.23 6.14 14.80
N VAL A 334 6.17 6.11 15.62
CA VAL A 334 4.90 6.79 15.34
C VAL A 334 4.91 8.20 15.92
N PRO A 335 4.44 9.22 15.18
CA PRO A 335 4.31 10.57 15.73
C PRO A 335 3.40 10.60 16.97
N GLU A 336 3.84 11.28 18.03
CA GLU A 336 3.07 11.44 19.29
C GLU A 336 1.68 12.05 19.05
N THR A 337 1.53 12.84 17.99
CA THR A 337 0.23 13.40 17.58
C THR A 337 -0.76 12.36 17.12
N TRP A 338 -0.31 11.28 16.47
CA TRP A 338 -1.18 10.21 16.02
C TRP A 338 -1.68 9.43 17.22
N ILE A 339 -0.79 9.12 18.18
CA ILE A 339 -1.15 8.49 19.46
C ILE A 339 -2.19 9.33 20.19
N SER A 340 -1.92 10.63 20.33
CA SER A 340 -2.85 11.58 20.96
C SER A 340 -4.19 11.68 20.23
N LEU A 341 -4.19 11.74 18.89
CA LEU A 341 -5.41 11.85 18.10
C LEU A 341 -6.25 10.58 18.17
N ILE A 342 -5.63 9.41 18.23
CA ILE A 342 -6.32 8.13 18.40
C ILE A 342 -7.03 8.09 19.76
N LEU A 343 -6.38 8.56 20.84
CA LEU A 343 -7.04 8.69 22.13
C LEU A 343 -8.19 9.69 22.10
N VAL A 344 -8.00 10.86 21.49
CA VAL A 344 -9.08 11.85 21.31
C VAL A 344 -10.27 11.23 20.57
N LYS A 345 -10.02 10.48 19.49
CA LYS A 345 -11.06 9.78 18.72
C LYS A 345 -11.75 8.69 19.53
N ARG A 346 -11.00 7.91 20.31
CA ARG A 346 -11.56 6.90 21.22
C ARG A 346 -12.56 7.53 22.18
N GLU A 347 -12.15 8.55 22.94
CA GLU A 347 -13.01 9.21 23.93
C GLU A 347 -14.21 9.91 23.25
N HIS A 348 -13.99 10.54 22.10
CA HIS A 348 -15.06 11.19 21.34
C HIS A 348 -16.15 10.21 20.88
N HIS A 349 -15.76 9.06 20.31
CA HIS A 349 -16.74 8.07 19.83
C HIS A 349 -17.42 7.34 20.99
N LEU A 350 -16.72 7.12 22.12
CA LEU A 350 -17.36 6.60 23.32
C LEU A 350 -18.41 7.59 23.86
N ALA A 351 -18.09 8.90 23.88
CA ALA A 351 -19.06 9.93 24.24
C ALA A 351 -20.30 9.92 23.31
N LEU A 352 -20.09 9.77 21.99
CA LEU A 352 -21.20 9.63 21.03
C LEU A 352 -22.04 8.38 21.30
N ALA A 353 -21.43 7.26 21.68
CA ALA A 353 -22.15 6.05 22.03
C ALA A 353 -23.12 6.30 23.20
N HIS A 354 -22.63 6.88 24.30
CA HIS A 354 -23.46 7.25 25.44
C HIS A 354 -24.56 8.25 25.07
N LYS A 355 -24.22 9.27 24.26
CA LYS A 355 -25.21 10.24 23.77
C LYS A 355 -26.32 9.57 22.97
N HIS A 356 -26.00 8.64 22.07
CA HIS A 356 -26.99 7.99 21.23
C HIS A 356 -27.94 7.11 22.05
N ILE A 357 -27.42 6.32 23.01
CA ILE A 357 -28.28 5.58 23.95
C ILE A 357 -29.20 6.55 24.68
N ALA A 358 -28.66 7.63 25.24
CA ALA A 358 -29.47 8.57 25.99
C ALA A 358 -30.58 9.22 25.17
N VAL A 359 -30.28 9.65 23.94
CA VAL A 359 -31.28 10.23 23.04
C VAL A 359 -32.35 9.19 22.71
N GLY A 360 -31.98 7.94 22.44
CA GLY A 360 -32.93 6.86 22.22
C GLY A 360 -33.81 6.58 23.44
N LEU A 361 -33.21 6.49 24.62
CA LEU A 361 -33.94 6.29 25.87
C LEU A 361 -34.89 7.45 26.17
N LEU A 362 -34.50 8.69 25.90
CA LEU A 362 -35.24 9.89 26.27
C LEU A 362 -36.31 10.31 25.25
N ASP A 363 -36.26 9.79 24.02
CA ASP A 363 -37.16 10.15 22.92
C ASP A 363 -38.64 9.87 23.24
N ARG A 364 -38.95 8.70 23.78
CA ARG A 364 -40.33 8.23 24.03
C ARG A 364 -40.49 7.53 25.38
N PRO A 365 -41.72 7.47 25.93
CA PRO A 365 -42.01 6.70 27.12
C PRO A 365 -41.71 5.20 26.93
N ILE A 366 -41.32 4.52 28.01
CA ILE A 366 -40.95 3.10 27.99
C ILE A 366 -42.12 2.17 27.59
N ALA A 367 -43.36 2.64 27.75
CA ALA A 367 -44.56 1.92 27.34
C ALA A 367 -44.66 1.78 25.81
N GLU A 368 -44.04 2.67 25.05
CA GLU A 368 -44.02 2.63 23.58
C GLU A 368 -42.88 1.76 23.02
N PHE A 369 -41.97 1.27 23.87
CA PHE A 369 -40.84 0.46 23.43
C PHE A 369 -41.31 -0.94 23.03
N ARG A 370 -40.85 -1.40 21.87
CA ARG A 370 -41.11 -2.76 21.40
C ARG A 370 -40.41 -3.76 22.32
N VAL A 371 -40.92 -4.99 22.35
CA VAL A 371 -40.27 -6.10 23.08
C VAL A 371 -38.83 -6.29 22.60
N GLU A 372 -38.61 -6.20 21.29
CA GLU A 372 -37.28 -6.25 20.66
C GLU A 372 -36.37 -5.13 21.17
N THR A 373 -36.83 -3.89 21.24
CA THR A 373 -36.06 -2.75 21.77
C THR A 373 -35.60 -2.98 23.22
N LYS A 374 -36.48 -3.55 24.05
CA LYS A 374 -36.15 -3.87 25.46
C LYS A 374 -35.10 -4.97 25.56
N LEU A 375 -35.22 -6.02 24.74
CA LEU A 375 -34.20 -7.06 24.64
C LEU A 375 -32.87 -6.47 24.14
N THR A 376 -32.89 -5.60 23.14
CA THR A 376 -31.67 -4.95 22.64
C THR A 376 -31.00 -4.11 23.72
N LEU A 377 -31.74 -3.35 24.53
CA LEU A 377 -31.21 -2.61 25.67
C LEU A 377 -30.47 -3.51 26.67
N GLU A 378 -31.06 -4.66 27.01
CA GLU A 378 -30.44 -5.67 27.88
C GLU A 378 -29.10 -6.18 27.34
N HIS A 379 -29.00 -6.37 26.01
CA HIS A 379 -27.80 -6.91 25.37
C HIS A 379 -26.73 -5.84 25.06
N ILE A 380 -27.10 -4.56 25.06
CA ILE A 380 -26.17 -3.45 24.79
C ILE A 380 -25.39 -3.06 26.04
N GLN A 381 -25.92 -3.29 27.23
CA GLN A 381 -25.35 -2.80 28.47
C GLN A 381 -24.77 -3.94 29.31
N LYS A 382 -23.53 -3.79 29.76
CA LYS A 382 -22.90 -4.75 30.66
C LYS A 382 -23.08 -4.30 32.11
N SER A 383 -23.76 -5.12 32.93
CA SER A 383 -23.79 -4.91 34.38
C SER A 383 -22.41 -5.23 34.96
N ASP A 384 -21.71 -4.22 35.47
CA ASP A 384 -20.34 -4.34 36.00
C ASP A 384 -20.26 -4.17 37.53
N GLY A 385 -21.42 -4.06 38.20
CA GLY A 385 -21.51 -3.85 39.64
C GLY A 385 -21.07 -2.47 40.13
N LYS A 386 -20.65 -1.54 39.26
CA LYS A 386 -20.43 -0.13 39.60
C LYS A 386 -21.75 0.65 39.63
N THR A 387 -22.68 0.28 38.76
CA THR A 387 -24.04 0.82 38.74
C THR A 387 -24.79 0.40 40.01
N GLN A 388 -25.07 1.34 40.91
CA GLN A 388 -25.75 1.08 42.20
C GLN A 388 -27.22 0.62 42.04
N LEU A 389 -27.80 0.81 40.86
CA LEU A 389 -29.10 0.30 40.45
C LEU A 389 -28.92 -0.77 39.37
N ASP A 390 -29.55 -1.93 39.51
CA ASP A 390 -29.66 -2.95 38.46
C ASP A 390 -30.65 -2.46 37.38
N ALA A 391 -30.27 -1.40 36.67
CA ALA A 391 -31.09 -0.63 35.74
C ALA A 391 -30.59 -0.73 34.29
N THR A 392 -29.99 -1.86 33.90
CA THR A 392 -29.70 -2.13 32.47
C THR A 392 -30.97 -2.14 31.63
N ILE A 393 -32.11 -2.49 32.26
CA ILE A 393 -33.44 -2.31 31.67
C ILE A 393 -34.25 -1.46 32.65
N PRO A 394 -34.57 -0.21 32.28
CA PRO A 394 -35.47 0.58 33.12
C PRO A 394 -36.83 -0.11 33.22
N ARG A 395 -37.42 -0.13 34.41
CA ARG A 395 -38.73 -0.75 34.67
C ARG A 395 -39.86 0.23 34.46
N ASP A 396 -39.59 1.50 34.71
CA ASP A 396 -40.54 2.58 34.56
C ASP A 396 -39.91 3.81 33.89
N ASP A 397 -40.74 4.84 33.70
CA ASP A 397 -40.34 6.06 33.03
C ASP A 397 -39.38 6.94 33.87
N ASN A 398 -39.32 6.73 35.19
CA ASN A 398 -38.38 7.43 36.06
C ASN A 398 -36.99 6.82 35.95
N GLU A 399 -36.88 5.50 36.05
CA GLU A 399 -35.63 4.76 35.82
C GLU A 399 -35.10 5.02 34.39
N ARG A 400 -35.98 5.07 33.37
CA ARG A 400 -35.60 5.40 31.98
C ARG A 400 -34.95 6.77 31.89
N LYS A 401 -35.56 7.77 32.53
CA LYS A 401 -35.04 9.15 32.55
C LYS A 401 -33.74 9.24 33.34
N LEU A 402 -33.64 8.55 34.47
CA LEU A 402 -32.43 8.50 35.29
C LEU A 402 -31.26 7.87 34.51
N LEU A 403 -31.49 6.73 33.85
CA LEU A 403 -30.50 6.06 33.00
C LEU A 403 -30.10 6.93 31.80
N GLY A 404 -31.07 7.53 31.09
CA GLY A 404 -30.79 8.44 29.99
C GLY A 404 -29.95 9.65 30.41
N LYS A 405 -30.24 10.22 31.59
CA LYS A 405 -29.44 11.31 32.18
C LYS A 405 -28.04 10.86 32.57
N ALA A 406 -27.89 9.67 33.17
CA ALA A 406 -26.60 9.09 33.52
C ALA A 406 -25.70 8.97 32.27
N HIS A 407 -26.24 8.44 31.17
CA HIS A 407 -25.52 8.39 29.88
C HIS A 407 -25.16 9.78 29.33
N LEU A 408 -26.03 10.80 29.43
CA LEU A 408 -25.67 12.16 29.01
C LEU A 408 -24.56 12.77 29.86
N ARG A 409 -24.56 12.54 31.18
CA ARG A 409 -23.48 12.99 32.08
C ARG A 409 -22.16 12.35 31.70
N GLU A 410 -22.15 11.02 31.50
CA GLU A 410 -20.95 10.30 31.05
C GLU A 410 -20.47 10.79 29.69
N ALA A 411 -21.38 11.01 28.74
CA ALA A 411 -21.04 11.59 27.44
C ALA A 411 -20.38 12.98 27.56
N LEU A 412 -20.85 13.83 28.49
CA LEU A 412 -20.25 15.14 28.74
C LEU A 412 -18.83 15.01 29.33
N VAL A 413 -18.63 14.11 30.30
CA VAL A 413 -17.32 13.81 30.89
C VAL A 413 -16.33 13.33 29.83
N LEU A 414 -16.74 12.39 28.98
CA LEU A 414 -15.92 11.86 27.89
C LEU A 414 -15.62 12.92 26.81
N HIS A 415 -16.59 13.80 26.50
CA HIS A 415 -16.34 14.95 25.63
C HIS A 415 -15.31 15.93 26.23
N ASP A 416 -15.40 16.22 27.53
CA ASP A 416 -14.41 17.06 28.22
C ASP A 416 -13.02 16.41 28.22
N GLU A 417 -12.95 15.10 28.42
CA GLU A 417 -11.71 14.34 28.35
C GLU A 417 -11.10 14.37 26.95
N SER A 418 -11.90 14.17 25.90
CA SER A 418 -11.45 14.29 24.50
C SER A 418 -10.87 15.68 24.19
N GLN A 419 -11.47 16.75 24.73
CA GLN A 419 -10.97 18.11 24.59
C GLN A 419 -9.74 18.38 25.47
N ARG A 420 -9.64 17.76 26.63
CA ARG A 420 -8.45 17.84 27.49
C ARG A 420 -7.25 17.21 26.79
N LEU A 421 -7.40 16.01 26.25
CA LEU A 421 -6.37 15.31 25.46
C LEU A 421 -5.94 16.14 24.24
N GLN A 422 -6.91 16.71 23.50
CA GLN A 422 -6.64 17.61 22.37
C GLN A 422 -5.82 18.84 22.79
N ARG A 423 -6.13 19.46 23.95
CA ARG A 423 -5.40 20.64 24.46
C ARG A 423 -4.03 20.32 25.04
N MET A 424 -3.83 19.11 25.56
CA MET A 424 -2.55 18.67 26.12
C MET A 424 -1.50 18.38 25.05
N CYS A 425 -1.91 17.89 23.88
CA CYS A 425 -0.99 17.69 22.77
C CYS A 425 -0.71 19.04 22.08
N ARG A 426 0.56 19.49 22.12
CA ARG A 426 1.01 20.79 21.58
C ARG A 426 0.55 21.02 20.14
N GLU A 427 0.63 19.99 19.31
CA GLU A 427 0.34 20.07 17.89
C GLU A 427 -1.17 19.96 17.59
N LEU A 428 -1.91 19.15 18.36
CA LEU A 428 -3.37 19.04 18.22
C LEU A 428 -4.09 20.29 18.75
N LYS A 429 -3.53 20.98 19.74
CA LYS A 429 -4.08 22.23 20.30
C LYS A 429 -4.33 23.28 19.21
N GLY A 430 -3.48 23.34 18.18
CA GLY A 430 -3.59 24.28 17.06
C GLY A 430 -4.58 23.88 15.95
N LYS A 431 -5.13 22.65 15.99
CA LYS A 431 -5.98 22.11 14.92
C LYS A 431 -7.43 22.58 15.07
N GLN A 432 -7.77 23.66 14.37
CA GLN A 432 -9.08 24.32 14.52
C GLN A 432 -10.26 23.44 14.12
N ALA A 433 -10.14 22.65 13.04
CA ALA A 433 -11.22 21.75 12.61
C ALA A 433 -11.55 20.72 13.69
N LEU A 434 -10.53 20.09 14.26
CA LEU A 434 -10.66 19.14 15.38
C LEU A 434 -11.35 19.81 16.59
N ALA A 435 -10.85 20.97 17.03
CA ALA A 435 -11.44 21.68 18.16
C ALA A 435 -12.91 22.05 17.93
N LYS A 436 -13.27 22.49 16.72
CA LYS A 436 -14.66 22.81 16.37
C LYS A 436 -15.57 21.57 16.38
N VAL A 437 -15.10 20.43 15.86
CA VAL A 437 -15.90 19.18 15.88
C VAL A 437 -16.17 18.73 17.31
N LEU A 438 -15.13 18.67 18.16
CA LEU A 438 -15.29 18.27 19.56
C LEU A 438 -16.22 19.22 20.32
N LYS A 439 -16.07 20.53 20.12
CA LYS A 439 -16.92 21.53 20.75
C LYS A 439 -18.38 21.42 20.31
N LYS A 440 -18.63 21.29 19.01
CA LYS A 440 -19.99 21.13 18.46
C LYS A 440 -20.68 19.87 19.00
N ALA A 441 -19.94 18.77 19.11
CA ALA A 441 -20.47 17.53 19.69
C ALA A 441 -20.85 17.71 21.17
N GLN A 442 -19.98 18.35 21.95
CA GLN A 442 -20.26 18.69 23.36
C GLN A 442 -21.47 19.62 23.49
N GLU A 443 -21.54 20.70 22.73
CA GLU A 443 -22.65 21.66 22.74
C GLU A 443 -23.98 20.95 22.46
N ALA A 444 -24.04 20.09 21.43
CA ALA A 444 -25.23 19.31 21.12
C ALA A 444 -25.60 18.28 22.21
N THR A 445 -24.61 17.73 22.93
CA THR A 445 -24.85 16.83 24.08
C THR A 445 -25.37 17.61 25.29
N LEU A 446 -24.83 18.81 25.53
CA LEU A 446 -25.27 19.71 26.60
C LEU A 446 -26.70 20.22 26.38
N GLU A 447 -27.04 20.58 25.14
CA GLU A 447 -28.42 20.93 24.76
C GLU A 447 -29.38 19.78 25.05
N SER A 448 -28.98 18.54 24.73
CA SER A 448 -29.76 17.34 25.04
C SER A 448 -29.91 17.16 26.56
N TYR A 449 -28.83 17.34 27.34
CA TYR A 449 -28.87 17.25 28.80
C TYR A 449 -29.81 18.28 29.42
N ASN A 450 -29.70 19.55 29.01
CA ASN A 450 -30.52 20.65 29.52
C ASN A 450 -32.00 20.49 29.17
N ARG A 451 -32.31 19.91 27.99
CA ARG A 451 -33.70 19.64 27.58
C ARG A 451 -34.42 18.67 28.52
N PHE A 452 -33.70 17.75 29.15
CA PHE A 452 -34.26 16.73 30.03
C PHE A 452 -33.95 16.94 31.53
N GLY A 453 -33.17 17.97 31.88
CA GLY A 453 -32.79 18.31 33.26
C GLY A 453 -33.90 19.02 34.04
N ASN A 454 -34.08 18.64 35.31
CA ASN A 454 -34.94 19.34 36.29
C ASN A 454 -34.07 19.71 37.52
N GLU A 455 -34.47 20.71 38.31
CA GLU A 455 -33.68 21.26 39.42
C GLU A 455 -33.35 20.27 40.58
N ASP A 456 -34.04 19.12 40.67
CA ASP A 456 -33.86 18.12 41.75
C ASP A 456 -32.73 17.08 41.49
N ASP A 457 -31.89 17.30 40.49
CA ASP A 457 -30.88 16.34 39.98
C ASP A 457 -29.72 16.00 40.93
N PHE A 458 -29.66 16.60 42.13
CA PHE A 458 -28.59 16.38 43.12
C PHE A 458 -28.75 15.12 43.98
N ARG A 459 -29.92 14.46 43.96
CA ARG A 459 -30.21 13.36 44.90
C ARG A 459 -29.97 11.95 44.36
N GLU A 460 -29.78 11.78 43.05
CA GLU A 460 -29.57 10.45 42.44
C GLU A 460 -28.43 10.53 41.39
N LEU A 461 -27.21 10.24 41.83
CA LEU A 461 -26.05 10.06 40.96
C LEU A 461 -25.96 8.58 40.58
N LEU A 462 -26.42 8.25 39.38
CA LEU A 462 -26.29 6.92 38.78
C LEU A 462 -25.11 6.94 37.80
N ASP A 463 -24.16 6.02 37.97
CA ASP A 463 -23.13 5.73 36.98
C ASP A 463 -23.73 4.83 35.89
N PRO A 464 -23.71 5.21 34.60
CA PRO A 464 -24.31 4.39 33.56
C PRO A 464 -23.51 3.10 33.32
N PRO A 465 -24.15 2.01 32.86
CA PRO A 465 -23.45 0.79 32.48
C PRO A 465 -22.60 0.99 31.22
N ASP A 466 -21.57 0.16 31.08
CA ASP A 466 -20.71 0.12 29.89
C ASP A 466 -21.50 -0.34 28.64
N ILE A 467 -21.18 0.27 27.50
CA ILE A 467 -21.79 -0.05 26.21
C ILE A 467 -20.98 -1.15 25.51
N ILE A 468 -21.64 -2.25 25.17
CA ILE A 468 -21.06 -3.36 24.43
C ILE A 468 -20.91 -2.96 22.97
N ALA A 469 -19.64 -2.86 22.55
CA ALA A 469 -19.25 -2.67 21.17
C ALA A 469 -19.79 -3.80 20.28
N SER A 470 -20.47 -3.43 19.21
CA SER A 470 -21.00 -4.38 18.22
C SER A 470 -21.17 -3.68 16.89
N THR A 471 -21.11 -4.45 15.81
CA THR A 471 -21.37 -3.93 14.47
C THR A 471 -22.21 -4.87 13.63
N LYS A 472 -23.12 -4.28 12.84
CA LYS A 472 -23.91 -4.99 11.83
C LYS A 472 -23.23 -5.01 10.46
N PHE A 473 -22.14 -4.26 10.28
CA PHE A 473 -21.43 -4.15 9.00
C PHE A 473 -20.16 -4.98 8.99
N GLN A 474 -20.04 -5.85 7.98
CA GLN A 474 -18.80 -6.55 7.67
C GLN A 474 -17.99 -5.71 6.69
N LEU A 475 -16.72 -5.43 7.04
CA LEU A 475 -15.76 -4.79 6.16
C LEU A 475 -15.04 -5.86 5.35
N SER A 476 -15.26 -5.89 4.03
CA SER A 476 -14.51 -6.73 3.10
C SER A 476 -13.35 -5.94 2.51
N ILE A 477 -12.15 -6.51 2.58
CA ILE A 477 -10.95 -5.79 2.17
C ILE A 477 -10.71 -6.01 0.68
N THR A 478 -10.32 -4.93 -0.02
CA THR A 478 -10.11 -4.93 -1.47
C THR A 478 -8.63 -5.06 -1.77
N HIS A 479 -8.19 -6.21 -2.26
CA HIS A 479 -6.80 -6.43 -2.65
C HIS A 479 -6.42 -5.64 -3.93
N PRO A 480 -5.12 -5.37 -4.16
CA PRO A 480 -4.66 -4.72 -5.38
C PRO A 480 -5.06 -5.53 -6.62
N ASP A 481 -5.66 -4.86 -7.60
CA ASP A 481 -5.95 -5.45 -8.91
C ASP A 481 -4.79 -5.15 -9.87
N PHE A 482 -3.90 -6.13 -10.03
CA PHE A 482 -2.77 -6.02 -10.96
C PHE A 482 -3.18 -6.14 -12.43
N GLY A 483 -4.31 -6.79 -12.71
CA GLY A 483 -4.81 -7.01 -14.07
C GLY A 483 -5.36 -5.73 -14.70
N GLN A 484 -5.99 -4.88 -13.91
CA GLN A 484 -6.50 -3.57 -14.34
C GLN A 484 -5.39 -2.66 -14.92
N HIS A 485 -4.13 -2.87 -14.50
CA HIS A 485 -2.99 -2.04 -14.88
C HIS A 485 -1.91 -2.85 -15.64
N GLY A 486 -2.33 -3.75 -16.53
CA GLY A 486 -1.43 -4.54 -17.36
C GLY A 486 -0.41 -3.69 -18.13
N VAL A 487 0.81 -4.22 -18.27
CA VAL A 487 1.89 -3.57 -19.03
C VAL A 487 2.49 -4.56 -20.02
N ASP A 488 2.99 -4.03 -21.14
CA ASP A 488 3.79 -4.79 -22.08
C ASP A 488 5.25 -4.81 -21.62
N ASP A 489 5.92 -5.91 -21.92
CA ASP A 489 7.33 -6.08 -21.62
C ASP A 489 8.21 -5.16 -22.50
N LEU A 490 8.80 -4.13 -21.89
CA LEU A 490 9.73 -3.20 -22.56
C LEU A 490 10.87 -3.91 -23.31
N PHE A 491 11.29 -5.09 -22.85
CA PHE A 491 12.40 -5.86 -23.42
C PHE A 491 11.90 -7.11 -24.15
N LYS A 492 10.66 -7.08 -24.67
CA LYS A 492 10.05 -8.20 -25.38
C LYS A 492 10.93 -8.74 -26.52
N SER A 493 11.68 -7.89 -27.22
CA SER A 493 12.56 -8.29 -28.32
C SER A 493 13.71 -9.23 -27.92
N LEU A 494 14.08 -9.30 -26.63
CA LEU A 494 15.03 -10.30 -26.11
C LEU A 494 14.47 -11.74 -26.18
N GLY A 495 13.17 -11.89 -26.45
CA GLY A 495 12.50 -13.16 -26.65
C GLY A 495 11.52 -13.52 -25.54
N PRO A 496 10.82 -14.66 -25.68
CA PRO A 496 9.87 -15.17 -24.69
C PRO A 496 10.48 -15.30 -23.28
N VAL A 497 9.95 -14.54 -22.32
CA VAL A 497 10.46 -14.47 -20.92
C VAL A 497 10.44 -15.83 -20.19
N ALA A 498 9.65 -16.79 -20.67
CA ALA A 498 9.67 -18.15 -20.13
C ALA A 498 10.98 -18.90 -20.43
N ILE A 499 11.71 -18.48 -21.46
CA ILE A 499 12.91 -19.14 -22.01
C ILE A 499 14.11 -18.21 -21.96
N PHE A 500 13.97 -16.99 -22.48
CA PHE A 500 15.01 -15.96 -22.47
C PHE A 500 14.86 -15.10 -21.21
N SER A 501 15.41 -15.61 -20.12
CA SER A 501 15.33 -14.99 -18.78
C SER A 501 16.68 -15.08 -18.09
N ALA A 502 16.93 -14.21 -17.11
CA ALA A 502 18.15 -14.21 -16.31
C ALA A 502 18.38 -15.53 -15.56
N LYS A 503 17.32 -16.30 -15.27
CA LYS A 503 17.44 -17.58 -14.54
C LYS A 503 17.93 -18.74 -15.40
N ARG A 504 18.01 -18.57 -16.71
CA ARG A 504 18.30 -19.64 -17.67
C ARG A 504 19.53 -19.28 -18.46
N HIS A 505 20.28 -20.29 -18.86
CA HIS A 505 21.52 -20.11 -19.61
C HIS A 505 21.47 -20.84 -20.95
N TRP A 506 22.08 -20.22 -21.95
CA TRP A 506 22.23 -20.76 -23.28
C TRP A 506 23.62 -20.42 -23.81
N THR A 507 24.08 -21.17 -24.81
CA THR A 507 25.35 -20.88 -25.48
C THR A 507 25.29 -19.55 -26.21
N ALA A 508 26.45 -18.93 -26.43
CA ALA A 508 26.57 -17.86 -27.42
C ALA A 508 25.95 -18.29 -28.77
N PRO A 509 25.30 -17.38 -29.51
CA PRO A 509 24.64 -17.72 -30.76
C PRO A 509 25.60 -18.32 -31.79
N ARG A 510 25.21 -19.44 -32.38
CA ARG A 510 25.94 -20.16 -33.43
C ARG A 510 25.28 -19.89 -34.77
N LEU A 511 26.07 -19.49 -35.76
CA LEU A 511 25.61 -19.30 -37.13
C LEU A 511 25.85 -20.60 -37.92
N ILE A 512 24.78 -21.18 -38.44
CA ILE A 512 24.82 -22.40 -39.26
C ILE A 512 24.37 -22.06 -40.67
N GLN A 513 25.24 -22.32 -41.63
CA GLN A 513 24.98 -22.14 -43.05
C GLN A 513 24.89 -23.51 -43.71
N LEU A 514 23.75 -23.81 -44.32
CA LEU A 514 23.51 -25.08 -45.00
C LEU A 514 23.26 -24.82 -46.48
N GLN A 515 23.93 -25.57 -47.34
CA GLN A 515 23.79 -25.53 -48.79
C GLN A 515 23.41 -26.93 -49.29
N ARG A 516 22.28 -27.06 -49.98
CA ARG A 516 21.89 -28.32 -50.61
C ARG A 516 22.78 -28.64 -51.80
N GLY A 517 23.05 -29.94 -51.97
CA GLY A 517 23.70 -30.47 -53.15
C GLY A 517 22.76 -30.53 -54.37
N PRO A 518 23.30 -30.80 -55.56
CA PRO A 518 22.53 -30.86 -56.82
C PRO A 518 21.39 -31.89 -56.81
N ASP A 519 21.50 -32.91 -55.95
CA ASP A 519 20.57 -34.04 -55.85
C ASP A 519 19.29 -33.71 -55.05
N GLY A 520 19.17 -32.49 -54.51
CA GLY A 520 17.94 -32.00 -53.89
C GLY A 520 17.60 -32.61 -52.53
N GLU A 521 18.57 -33.23 -51.85
CA GLU A 521 18.39 -33.80 -50.51
C GLU A 521 17.97 -32.73 -49.49
N GLY A 522 17.14 -33.13 -48.52
CA GLY A 522 16.72 -32.26 -47.43
C GLY A 522 17.89 -31.84 -46.53
N PHE A 523 17.69 -30.79 -45.72
CA PHE A 523 18.73 -30.34 -44.78
C PHE A 523 19.01 -31.33 -43.62
N GLY A 524 18.15 -32.33 -43.43
CA GLY A 524 18.33 -33.42 -42.45
C GLY A 524 18.06 -33.03 -40.98
N PHE A 525 17.06 -32.18 -40.76
CA PHE A 525 16.58 -31.87 -39.41
C PHE A 525 15.06 -31.68 -39.41
N SER A 526 14.45 -31.86 -38.24
CA SER A 526 13.05 -31.56 -37.98
C SER A 526 12.91 -30.53 -36.87
N VAL A 527 11.78 -29.82 -36.85
CA VAL A 527 11.52 -28.75 -35.88
C VAL A 527 10.21 -28.98 -35.13
N ARG A 528 10.13 -28.49 -33.89
CA ARG A 528 8.94 -28.56 -33.02
C ARG A 528 8.83 -27.31 -32.14
N GLY A 529 7.75 -27.20 -31.38
CA GLY A 529 7.53 -26.07 -30.47
C GLY A 529 7.09 -24.80 -31.20
N ASP A 530 6.77 -23.77 -30.41
CA ASP A 530 6.17 -22.53 -30.88
C ASP A 530 6.71 -21.36 -30.05
N ALA A 531 7.33 -20.36 -30.69
CA ALA A 531 7.89 -19.16 -30.06
C ALA A 531 8.72 -19.41 -28.77
N PRO A 532 9.99 -19.86 -28.88
CA PRO A 532 10.77 -20.12 -30.08
C PRO A 532 10.62 -21.56 -30.58
N VAL A 533 10.90 -21.75 -31.87
CA VAL A 533 10.95 -23.08 -32.49
C VAL A 533 12.25 -23.79 -32.13
N ILE A 534 12.15 -25.09 -31.88
CA ILE A 534 13.21 -25.97 -31.39
C ILE A 534 13.57 -27.00 -32.46
N VAL A 535 14.85 -27.33 -32.60
CA VAL A 535 15.30 -28.49 -33.37
C VAL A 535 14.90 -29.77 -32.64
N ALA A 536 14.01 -30.54 -33.26
CA ALA A 536 13.42 -31.75 -32.66
C ALA A 536 14.29 -32.99 -32.85
N ALA A 537 14.95 -33.10 -34.01
CA ALA A 537 15.88 -34.17 -34.32
C ALA A 537 16.82 -33.71 -35.43
N VAL A 538 18.02 -34.26 -35.44
CA VAL A 538 19.04 -34.04 -36.48
C VAL A 538 19.45 -35.42 -37.00
N ASP A 539 19.35 -35.64 -38.31
CA ASP A 539 19.66 -36.92 -38.94
C ASP A 539 21.18 -37.10 -39.00
N HIS A 540 21.66 -38.29 -38.61
CA HIS A 540 23.10 -38.55 -38.58
C HIS A 540 23.74 -38.46 -39.97
N ASN A 541 24.91 -37.83 -40.05
CA ASN A 541 25.64 -37.53 -41.29
C ASN A 541 24.89 -36.63 -42.29
N SER A 542 23.83 -35.94 -41.86
CA SER A 542 23.16 -34.95 -42.68
C SER A 542 23.91 -33.62 -42.75
N LEU A 543 23.46 -32.73 -43.65
CA LEU A 543 23.97 -31.35 -43.72
C LEU A 543 23.82 -30.63 -42.37
N ALA A 544 22.70 -30.82 -41.67
CA ALA A 544 22.50 -30.23 -40.35
C ALA A 544 23.46 -30.79 -39.28
N ASP A 545 23.72 -32.10 -39.27
CA ASP A 545 24.68 -32.74 -38.34
C ASP A 545 26.10 -32.22 -38.58
N VAL A 546 26.56 -32.22 -39.84
CA VAL A 546 27.88 -31.70 -40.24
C VAL A 546 27.99 -30.19 -40.01
N GLY A 547 26.90 -29.45 -40.17
CA GLY A 547 26.80 -28.02 -39.84
C GLY A 547 26.82 -27.72 -38.33
N GLY A 548 26.80 -28.76 -37.49
CA GLY A 548 26.88 -28.67 -36.04
C GLY A 548 25.55 -28.36 -35.36
N MET A 549 24.41 -28.54 -36.04
CA MET A 549 23.09 -28.41 -35.42
C MET A 549 22.90 -29.51 -34.38
N LYS A 550 22.25 -29.20 -33.26
CA LYS A 550 22.00 -30.16 -32.18
C LYS A 550 20.51 -30.25 -31.89
N GLU A 551 20.08 -31.46 -31.51
CA GLU A 551 18.75 -31.63 -30.93
C GLU A 551 18.59 -30.74 -29.68
N GLY A 552 17.47 -30.03 -29.61
CA GLY A 552 17.18 -29.09 -28.52
C GLY A 552 17.67 -27.66 -28.78
N ASP A 553 18.36 -27.38 -29.88
CA ASP A 553 18.71 -26.00 -30.26
C ASP A 553 17.46 -25.15 -30.48
N PHE A 554 17.45 -23.93 -29.96
CA PHE A 554 16.46 -22.92 -30.30
C PHE A 554 16.87 -22.19 -31.58
N ILE A 555 15.95 -22.09 -32.54
CA ILE A 555 16.11 -21.25 -33.73
C ILE A 555 15.74 -19.82 -33.34
N VAL A 556 16.72 -18.92 -33.32
CA VAL A 556 16.54 -17.52 -32.91
C VAL A 556 16.63 -16.55 -34.08
N GLY A 557 17.23 -16.95 -35.21
CA GLY A 557 17.25 -16.16 -36.43
C GLY A 557 17.26 -17.01 -37.71
N ILE A 558 16.66 -16.48 -38.79
CA ILE A 558 16.72 -17.03 -40.14
C ILE A 558 17.12 -15.91 -41.10
N GLY A 559 18.30 -16.01 -41.70
CA GLY A 559 18.95 -14.87 -42.35
C GLY A 559 19.12 -13.72 -41.35
N GLU A 560 18.65 -12.53 -41.72
CA GLU A 560 18.68 -11.33 -40.88
C GLU A 560 17.43 -11.16 -39.99
N LYS A 561 16.46 -12.08 -40.07
CA LYS A 561 15.20 -11.97 -39.31
C LYS A 561 15.30 -12.67 -37.98
N ASP A 562 14.98 -11.95 -36.90
CA ASP A 562 14.71 -12.54 -35.59
C ASP A 562 13.42 -13.38 -35.64
N VAL A 563 13.48 -14.61 -35.14
CA VAL A 563 12.36 -15.54 -35.13
C VAL A 563 12.02 -16.06 -33.72
N LYS A 564 12.51 -15.41 -32.66
CA LYS A 564 12.29 -15.85 -31.26
C LYS A 564 10.80 -15.92 -30.89
N TRP A 565 9.99 -15.07 -31.52
CA TRP A 565 8.53 -15.01 -31.35
C TRP A 565 7.74 -15.57 -32.54
N ALA A 566 8.41 -16.07 -33.57
CA ALA A 566 7.73 -16.60 -34.73
C ALA A 566 7.10 -17.96 -34.40
N SER A 567 5.91 -18.18 -34.95
CA SER A 567 5.22 -19.46 -34.82
C SER A 567 5.92 -20.57 -35.59
N HIS A 568 5.62 -21.81 -35.23
CA HIS A 568 6.07 -22.99 -35.96
C HIS A 568 5.85 -22.88 -37.47
N GLU A 569 4.64 -22.51 -37.88
CA GLU A 569 4.28 -22.39 -39.29
C GLU A 569 5.09 -21.29 -40.00
N GLN A 570 5.28 -20.14 -39.35
CA GLN A 570 6.06 -19.04 -39.89
C GLN A 570 7.53 -19.44 -40.08
N VAL A 571 8.13 -20.11 -39.09
CA VAL A 571 9.51 -20.61 -39.17
C VAL A 571 9.65 -21.62 -40.31
N VAL A 572 8.77 -22.62 -40.39
CA VAL A 572 8.79 -23.62 -41.48
C VAL A 572 8.64 -22.96 -42.84
N ARG A 573 7.76 -21.95 -42.95
CA ARG A 573 7.58 -21.17 -44.18
C ARG A 573 8.84 -20.40 -44.56
N MET A 574 9.49 -19.73 -43.61
CA MET A 574 10.74 -19.02 -43.84
C MET A 574 11.86 -19.96 -44.27
N ILE A 575 12.00 -21.12 -43.62
CA ILE A 575 12.98 -22.17 -43.99
C ILE A 575 12.75 -22.62 -45.44
N LYS A 576 11.49 -22.87 -45.83
CA LYS A 576 11.15 -23.26 -47.21
C LYS A 576 11.44 -22.18 -48.24
N GLN A 577 11.25 -20.90 -47.87
CA GLN A 577 11.51 -19.76 -48.75
C GLN A 577 12.99 -19.51 -49.03
N CYS A 578 13.89 -20.01 -48.18
CA CYS A 578 15.34 -19.91 -48.38
C CYS A 578 15.85 -20.76 -49.56
N GLY A 579 15.05 -21.71 -50.07
CA GLY A 579 15.45 -22.57 -51.18
C GLY A 579 16.60 -23.50 -50.80
N ASP A 580 17.70 -23.45 -51.54
CA ASP A 580 18.83 -24.37 -51.40
C ASP A 580 19.91 -23.88 -50.43
N PHE A 581 19.89 -22.60 -50.05
CA PHE A 581 20.84 -22.01 -49.10
C PHE A 581 20.08 -21.43 -47.91
N ILE A 582 20.40 -21.86 -46.70
CA ILE A 582 19.81 -21.31 -45.47
C ILE A 582 20.88 -20.91 -44.46
N ASN A 583 20.66 -19.75 -43.86
CA ASN A 583 21.47 -19.22 -42.77
C ASN A 583 20.62 -19.18 -41.49
N LEU A 584 21.03 -19.92 -40.45
CA LEU A 584 20.31 -20.05 -39.19
C LEU A 584 21.17 -19.56 -38.03
N LYS A 585 20.57 -18.77 -37.14
CA LYS A 585 21.17 -18.41 -35.85
C LYS A 585 20.52 -19.26 -34.77
N LEU A 586 21.32 -20.08 -34.09
CA LEU A 586 20.87 -21.04 -33.08
C LEU A 586 21.48 -20.76 -31.70
N VAL A 587 20.76 -21.07 -30.63
CA VAL A 587 21.31 -21.12 -29.25
C VAL A 587 20.96 -22.45 -28.61
N THR A 588 21.91 -23.03 -27.87
CA THR A 588 21.72 -24.32 -27.19
C THR A 588 21.44 -24.06 -25.70
N PRO A 589 20.33 -24.55 -25.13
CA PRO A 589 20.10 -24.48 -23.68
C PRO A 589 21.21 -25.20 -22.92
N MET A 590 21.77 -24.56 -21.89
CA MET A 590 22.79 -25.18 -21.03
C MET A 590 22.17 -25.90 -19.81
N ASP A 591 20.92 -25.58 -19.48
CA ASP A 591 20.19 -26.21 -18.39
C ASP A 591 19.67 -27.61 -18.80
N ARG A 592 20.11 -28.65 -18.07
CA ARG A 592 19.84 -30.08 -18.36
C ARG A 592 18.35 -30.49 -18.44
N ASN A 593 17.43 -29.64 -18.00
CA ASN A 593 16.00 -29.96 -17.88
C ASN A 593 15.18 -29.74 -19.17
N TYR A 594 15.73 -29.14 -20.22
CA TYR A 594 14.99 -28.88 -21.46
C TYR A 594 14.85 -30.09 -22.40
N LEU A 595 15.79 -31.04 -22.33
CA LEU A 595 15.82 -32.22 -23.20
C LEU A 595 14.91 -33.36 -22.71
N LYS A 596 14.41 -33.31 -21.47
CA LYS A 596 13.49 -34.31 -20.92
C LYS A 596 12.04 -33.89 -21.14
N GLY A 597 11.48 -34.25 -22.30
CA GLY A 597 10.03 -34.28 -22.47
C GLY A 597 9.38 -35.37 -21.60
N PRO A 598 8.04 -35.38 -21.43
CA PRO A 598 7.31 -36.29 -20.52
C PRO A 598 7.36 -37.78 -20.88
N TRP A 599 8.18 -38.21 -21.84
CA TRP A 599 8.17 -39.56 -22.41
C TRP A 599 9.29 -40.47 -21.88
N TYR A 600 10.15 -39.96 -20.99
CA TYR A 600 11.28 -40.70 -20.41
C TYR A 600 11.05 -41.14 -18.95
N GLN A 601 9.81 -41.48 -18.60
CA GLN A 601 9.48 -42.24 -17.39
C GLN A 601 8.48 -43.34 -17.74
N ASN A 602 8.96 -44.38 -18.41
CA ASN A 602 8.40 -45.74 -18.35
C ASN A 602 9.36 -46.70 -19.04
N SER A 603 10.48 -46.97 -18.38
CA SER A 603 11.31 -48.13 -18.71
C SER A 603 12.32 -48.37 -17.59
N TRP A 604 11.91 -49.31 -16.72
CA TRP A 604 12.70 -50.14 -15.80
C TRP A 604 13.16 -49.56 -14.46
N LEU A 605 12.54 -50.16 -13.42
CA LEU A 605 12.79 -50.18 -11.97
C LEU A 605 12.34 -48.98 -11.14
#